data_AF-A0A0G1T5U7-F1
#
_entry.id   AF-A0A0G1T5U7-F1
#
_cell.length_a   1.000
_cell.length_b   1.000
_cell.length_c   1.000
_cell.angle_alpha   90.00
_cell.angle_beta   90.00
_cell.angle_gamma   90.00
#
_symmetry.space_group_name_H-M   'P 1'
#
loop_
_entity.id
_entity.type
_entity.pdbx_description
1 polymer ?
#
loop_
_entity_poly.entity_id
_entity_poly.type
_entity_poly.pdbx_seq_one_letter_code
_entity_poly.pdbx_strand_id
1 'polypeptide(L)'
;MDSVSSVRDSLPEQYRAHFETLRQEIIDFTKAHGIPKAALAKPAALREATSKLSTQDLERLANLLERFEYLLKNGEPKKEDYAEALEYAEEFYHLREQYTFQFNLLKEAGILKEGVSPCVCLNAVRLSTPNTIKALLNSSLFPLV
;
A
#
# COMPACT_ATOMS: atom_id res chain seq x y z
N MET A 1 0.83 -31.60 -8.11
CA MET A 1 0.36 -30.21 -8.17
C MET A 1 -0.20 -29.92 -6.80
N ASP A 2 0.55 -29.20 -5.97
CA ASP A 2 0.01 -28.71 -4.72
C ASP A 2 -1.04 -27.66 -5.08
N SER A 3 -2.30 -27.99 -4.83
CA SER A 3 -3.42 -27.10 -5.11
C SER A 3 -3.17 -25.75 -4.44
N VAL A 4 -3.52 -24.64 -5.10
CA VAL A 4 -3.41 -23.29 -4.49
C VAL A 4 -4.08 -23.24 -3.11
N SER A 5 -5.09 -24.08 -2.89
CA SER A 5 -5.69 -24.31 -1.58
C SER A 5 -4.70 -24.83 -0.54
N SER A 6 -3.84 -25.82 -0.84
CA SER A 6 -2.91 -26.36 0.17
C SER A 6 -1.85 -25.34 0.61
N VAL A 7 -1.38 -24.50 -0.32
CA VAL A 7 -0.44 -23.41 0.00
C VAL A 7 -1.12 -22.37 0.89
N ARG A 8 -2.34 -21.95 0.55
CA ARG A 8 -3.13 -21.04 1.41
C ARG A 8 -3.43 -21.67 2.77
N ASP A 9 -3.80 -22.95 2.79
CA ASP A 9 -4.25 -23.64 3.99
C ASP A 9 -3.08 -23.91 4.96
N SER A 10 -1.84 -23.96 4.46
CA SER A 10 -0.62 -23.99 5.28
C SER A 10 -0.31 -22.66 5.99
N LEU A 11 -0.94 -21.55 5.57
CA LEU A 11 -0.78 -20.27 6.26
C LEU A 11 -1.72 -20.18 7.47
N PRO A 12 -1.30 -19.49 8.55
CA PRO A 12 -2.18 -19.15 9.66
C PRO A 12 -3.45 -18.46 9.17
N GLU A 13 -4.58 -18.79 9.78
CA GLU A 13 -5.91 -18.36 9.31
C GLU A 13 -6.02 -16.83 9.19
N GLN A 14 -5.43 -16.09 10.14
CA GLN A 14 -5.35 -14.63 10.15
C GLN A 14 -4.63 -14.01 8.94
N TYR A 15 -3.79 -14.77 8.24
CA TYR A 15 -3.02 -14.29 7.08
C TYR A 15 -3.54 -14.83 5.74
N ARG A 16 -4.56 -15.70 5.74
CA ARG A 16 -5.19 -16.21 4.51
C ARG A 16 -5.86 -15.10 3.70
N ALA A 17 -6.45 -14.10 4.37
CA ALA A 17 -6.99 -12.92 3.70
C ALA A 17 -5.89 -12.11 3.00
N HIS A 18 -4.73 -11.93 3.66
CA HIS A 18 -3.59 -11.22 3.09
C HIS A 18 -3.00 -11.96 1.88
N PHE A 19 -2.95 -13.30 1.93
CA PHE A 19 -2.58 -14.14 0.80
C PHE A 19 -3.48 -13.90 -0.42
N GLU A 20 -4.81 -13.92 -0.25
CA GLU A 20 -5.74 -13.70 -1.36
C GLU A 20 -5.66 -12.27 -1.91
N THR A 21 -5.44 -11.27 -1.04
CA THR A 21 -5.22 -9.88 -1.47
C THR A 21 -3.98 -9.77 -2.36
N LEU A 22 -2.82 -10.24 -1.90
CA LEU A 22 -1.58 -10.18 -2.71
C LEU A 22 -1.71 -10.97 -4.02
N ARG A 23 -2.36 -12.14 -3.96
CA ARG A 23 -2.64 -12.94 -5.15
C ARG A 23 -3.51 -12.19 -6.15
N GLN A 24 -4.55 -11.51 -5.68
CA GLN A 24 -5.45 -10.74 -6.54
C GLN A 24 -4.75 -9.49 -7.10
N GLU A 25 -3.94 -8.79 -6.31
CA GLU A 25 -3.13 -7.65 -6.78
C GLU A 25 -2.18 -8.03 -7.92
N ILE A 26 -1.52 -9.20 -7.82
CA ILE A 26 -0.66 -9.73 -8.89
C ILE A 26 -1.48 -10.06 -10.14
N ILE A 27 -2.67 -10.65 -9.98
CA ILE A 27 -3.58 -10.96 -11.10
C ILE A 27 -4.06 -9.67 -11.79
N ASP A 28 -4.46 -8.67 -11.02
CA ASP A 28 -4.97 -7.41 -11.55
C ASP A 28 -3.86 -6.61 -12.22
N PHE A 29 -2.67 -6.58 -11.64
CA PHE A 29 -1.48 -6.00 -12.26
C PHE A 29 -1.18 -6.66 -13.61
N THR A 30 -1.08 -7.99 -13.64
CA THR A 30 -0.77 -8.70 -14.88
C THR A 30 -1.85 -8.49 -15.94
N LYS A 31 -3.13 -8.47 -15.56
CA LYS A 31 -4.24 -8.18 -16.47
C LYS A 31 -4.16 -6.77 -17.04
N ALA A 32 -3.86 -5.76 -16.22
CA ALA A 32 -3.72 -4.36 -16.65
C ALA A 32 -2.59 -4.17 -17.66
N HIS A 33 -1.51 -4.94 -17.53
CA HIS A 33 -0.34 -4.88 -18.42
C HIS A 33 -0.37 -5.92 -19.56
N GLY A 34 -1.48 -6.66 -19.74
CA GLY A 34 -1.61 -7.67 -20.80
C GLY A 34 -0.67 -8.87 -20.62
N ILE A 35 -0.16 -9.11 -19.41
CA ILE A 35 0.73 -10.21 -19.09
C ILE A 35 -0.12 -11.47 -18.85
N PRO A 36 0.09 -12.56 -19.60
CA PRO A 36 -0.68 -13.77 -19.39
C PRO A 36 -0.32 -14.42 -18.06
N LYS A 37 -1.31 -14.89 -17.29
CA LYS A 37 -1.10 -15.58 -16.00
C LYS A 37 -0.11 -16.76 -16.11
N ALA A 38 -0.08 -17.44 -17.25
CA ALA A 38 0.85 -18.53 -17.52
C ALA A 38 2.33 -18.08 -17.52
N ALA A 39 2.62 -16.81 -17.80
CA ALA A 39 3.97 -16.26 -17.74
C ALA A 39 4.49 -16.19 -16.29
N LEU A 40 3.63 -15.98 -15.29
CA LEU A 40 4.02 -15.95 -13.87
C LEU A 40 4.62 -17.28 -13.40
N ALA A 41 4.28 -18.40 -14.06
CA ALA A 41 4.80 -19.71 -13.72
C ALA A 41 6.20 -20.00 -14.30
N LYS A 42 6.72 -19.15 -15.20
CA LYS A 42 7.96 -19.40 -15.94
C LYS A 42 8.84 -18.15 -15.95
N PRO A 43 10.03 -18.16 -15.30
CA PRO A 43 10.89 -16.97 -15.23
C PRO A 43 11.24 -16.35 -16.59
N ALA A 44 11.51 -17.17 -17.62
CA ALA A 44 11.81 -16.70 -18.96
C ALA A 44 10.61 -15.99 -19.62
N ALA A 45 9.40 -16.57 -19.50
CA ALA A 45 8.19 -15.98 -20.05
C ALA A 45 7.77 -14.71 -19.30
N LEU A 46 7.98 -14.68 -17.97
CA LEU A 46 7.77 -13.47 -17.17
C LEU A 46 8.71 -12.35 -17.63
N ARG A 47 10.01 -12.64 -17.78
CA ARG A 47 11.00 -11.68 -18.25
C ARG A 47 10.67 -11.11 -19.64
N GLU A 48 10.20 -11.97 -20.55
CA GLU A 48 9.77 -11.54 -21.88
C GLU A 48 8.53 -10.64 -21.79
N ALA A 49 7.52 -11.04 -21.02
CA ALA A 49 6.28 -10.29 -20.85
C ALA A 49 6.48 -8.95 -20.12
N THR A 50 7.47 -8.85 -19.23
CA THR A 50 7.79 -7.63 -18.49
C THR A 50 8.81 -6.74 -19.20
N SER A 51 9.40 -7.18 -20.32
CA SER A 51 10.44 -6.42 -21.05
C SER A 51 10.02 -5.04 -21.55
N LYS A 52 8.70 -4.82 -21.69
CA LYS A 52 8.10 -3.57 -22.16
C LYS A 52 7.53 -2.71 -21.02
N LEU A 53 7.63 -3.15 -19.78
CA LEU A 53 7.17 -2.38 -18.62
C LEU A 53 8.09 -1.19 -18.37
N SER A 54 7.51 -0.12 -17.84
CA SER A 54 8.29 1.00 -17.32
C SER A 54 9.10 0.55 -16.10
N THR A 55 10.16 1.28 -15.76
CA THR A 55 10.94 1.03 -14.52
C THR A 55 10.04 1.03 -13.29
N GLN A 56 9.09 1.98 -13.22
CA GLN A 56 8.15 2.08 -12.10
C GLN A 56 7.23 0.86 -11.99
N ASP A 57 6.75 0.34 -13.11
CA ASP A 57 5.91 -0.87 -13.12
C ASP A 57 6.72 -2.12 -12.79
N LEU A 58 7.99 -2.19 -13.20
CA LEU A 58 8.92 -3.25 -12.82
C LEU A 58 9.19 -3.25 -11.32
N GLU A 59 9.45 -2.09 -10.72
CA GLU A 59 9.63 -1.93 -9.27
C GLU A 59 8.36 -2.36 -8.51
N ARG A 60 7.18 -1.94 -9.00
CA ARG A 60 5.91 -2.32 -8.41
C ARG A 60 5.67 -3.83 -8.48
N LEU A 61 5.94 -4.46 -9.62
CA LEU A 61 5.82 -5.92 -9.77
C LEU A 61 6.81 -6.66 -8.88
N ALA A 62 8.07 -6.20 -8.81
CA ALA A 62 9.08 -6.79 -7.95
C ALA A 62 8.66 -6.74 -6.47
N ASN A 63 8.15 -5.60 -6.00
CA ASN A 63 7.64 -5.44 -4.64
C ASN A 63 6.47 -6.39 -4.32
N LEU A 64 5.52 -6.55 -5.25
CA LEU A 64 4.40 -7.49 -5.09
C LEU A 64 4.88 -8.94 -4.98
N LEU A 65 5.81 -9.35 -5.85
CA LEU A 65 6.38 -10.70 -5.84
C LEU A 65 7.21 -10.96 -4.58
N GLU A 66 7.99 -9.97 -4.13
CA GLU A 66 8.78 -10.06 -2.90
C GLU A 66 7.89 -10.23 -1.66
N ARG A 67 6.81 -9.45 -1.54
CA ARG A 67 5.84 -9.57 -0.43
C ARG A 67 5.16 -10.94 -0.44
N PHE A 68 4.80 -11.43 -1.63
CA PHE A 68 4.20 -12.75 -1.80
C PHE A 68 5.17 -13.88 -1.42
N GLU A 69 6.42 -13.80 -1.87
CA GLU A 69 7.48 -14.75 -1.50
C GLU A 69 7.75 -14.75 0.00
N TYR A 70 7.83 -13.56 0.62
CA TYR A 70 8.04 -13.42 2.06
C TYR A 70 6.90 -14.09 2.85
N LEU A 71 5.64 -13.84 2.46
CA LEU A 71 4.47 -14.45 3.11
C LEU A 71 4.55 -15.98 3.07
N LEU A 72 4.91 -16.54 1.93
CA LEU A 72 5.02 -17.99 1.76
C LEU A 72 6.16 -18.60 2.58
N LYS A 73 7.30 -17.90 2.68
CA LYS A 73 8.47 -18.40 3.42
C LYS A 73 8.31 -18.30 4.94
N ASN A 74 7.74 -17.19 5.41
CA ASN A 74 7.70 -16.86 6.84
C ASN A 74 6.36 -17.20 7.50
N GLY A 75 5.32 -17.45 6.71
CA GLY A 75 3.98 -17.70 7.22
C GLY A 75 3.30 -16.46 7.80
N GLU A 76 3.90 -15.28 7.63
CA GLU A 76 3.36 -13.98 8.05
C GLU A 76 3.66 -12.90 7.01
N PRO A 77 2.83 -11.84 6.92
CA PRO A 77 3.07 -10.71 6.04
C PRO A 77 4.42 -10.05 6.33
N LYS A 78 5.11 -9.60 5.28
CA LYS A 78 6.28 -8.73 5.46
C LYS A 78 5.80 -7.48 6.20
N LYS A 79 6.43 -7.18 7.34
CA LYS A 79 6.21 -5.89 8.00
C LYS A 79 6.69 -4.82 7.02
N GLU A 80 5.75 -4.03 6.53
CA GLU A 80 6.11 -2.79 5.86
C GLU A 80 6.65 -1.87 6.96
N ASP A 81 7.86 -1.33 6.76
CA ASP A 81 8.44 -0.34 7.68
C ASP A 81 7.68 0.98 7.55
N TYR A 82 6.42 0.95 7.98
CA TYR A 82 5.57 2.13 8.12
C TYR A 82 6.20 3.12 9.09
N ALA A 83 7.06 2.67 10.02
CA ALA A 83 7.80 3.53 10.92
C ALA A 83 8.73 4.48 10.14
N GLU A 84 9.52 3.96 9.19
CA GLU A 84 10.45 4.77 8.38
C GLU A 84 9.69 5.69 7.42
N ALA A 85 8.58 5.21 6.83
CA ALA A 85 7.73 6.04 5.97
C ALA A 85 6.99 7.15 6.75
N LEU A 86 6.57 6.89 7.99
CA LEU A 86 5.96 7.88 8.88
C LEU A 86 6.99 8.88 9.42
N GLU A 87 8.19 8.41 9.76
CA GLU A 87 9.31 9.24 10.20
C GLU A 87 9.76 10.19 9.08
N TYR A 88 9.93 9.68 7.86
CA TYR A 88 10.19 10.49 6.67
C TYR A 88 9.06 11.51 6.39
N ALA A 89 7.80 11.07 6.48
CA ALA A 89 6.68 11.98 6.25
C ALA A 89 6.60 13.09 7.32
N GLU A 90 6.92 12.78 8.57
CA GLU A 90 6.96 13.76 9.66
C GLU A 90 8.19 14.69 9.55
N GLU A 91 9.36 14.17 9.18
CA GLU A 91 10.59 14.94 9.01
C GLU A 91 10.47 15.95 7.86
N PHE A 92 9.90 15.54 6.72
CA PHE A 92 9.88 16.36 5.51
C PHE A 92 8.59 17.17 5.33
N TYR A 93 7.48 16.73 5.90
CA TYR A 93 6.17 17.37 5.69
C TYR A 93 5.52 17.87 6.99
N HIS A 94 6.10 17.59 8.16
CA HIS A 94 5.60 18.03 9.46
C HIS A 94 4.09 17.83 9.62
N LEU A 95 3.60 16.67 9.20
CA LEU A 95 2.17 16.40 9.05
C LEU A 95 1.42 16.61 10.36
N ARG A 96 2.04 16.28 11.50
CA ARG A 96 1.48 16.56 12.82
C ARG A 96 1.31 18.05 13.07
N GLU A 97 2.29 18.86 12.73
CA GLU A 97 2.23 20.32 12.91
C GLU A 97 1.18 20.93 12.00
N GLN A 98 1.12 20.51 10.74
CA GLN A 98 0.11 20.97 9.78
C GLN A 98 -1.31 20.62 10.24
N TYR A 99 -1.53 19.40 10.70
CA TYR A 99 -2.84 18.98 11.22
C TYR A 99 -3.20 19.72 12.51
N THR A 100 -2.23 19.93 13.39
CA THR A 100 -2.43 20.68 14.64
C THR A 100 -2.78 22.14 14.35
N PHE A 101 -2.10 22.77 13.41
CA PHE A 101 -2.37 24.13 12.96
C PHE A 101 -3.78 24.25 12.38
N GLN A 102 -4.17 23.35 11.46
CA GLN A 102 -5.51 23.33 10.87
C GLN A 102 -6.60 23.10 11.92
N PHE A 103 -6.40 22.14 12.83
CA PHE A 103 -7.33 21.87 13.91
C PHE A 103 -7.54 23.10 14.80
N ASN A 104 -6.46 23.78 15.19
CA ASN A 104 -6.53 25.00 15.99
C ASN A 104 -7.24 26.13 15.23
N LEU A 105 -6.94 26.33 13.95
CA LEU A 105 -7.59 27.33 13.11
C LEU A 105 -9.10 27.09 12.98
N LEU A 106 -9.51 25.84 12.75
CA LEU A 106 -10.94 25.47 12.66
C LEU A 106 -11.66 25.57 14.01
N LYS A 107 -10.95 25.34 15.11
CA LYS A 107 -11.46 25.54 16.47
C LYS A 107 -11.65 27.03 16.78
N GLU A 108 -10.66 27.86 16.47
CA GLU A 108 -10.74 29.32 16.64
C GLU A 108 -11.84 29.95 15.79
N ALA A 109 -12.03 29.45 14.57
CA ALA A 109 -13.13 29.86 13.68
C ALA A 109 -14.52 29.39 14.17
N GLY A 110 -14.62 28.64 15.28
CA GLY A 110 -15.88 28.13 15.81
C GLY A 110 -16.56 27.06 14.94
N ILE A 111 -15.84 26.51 13.97
CA ILE A 111 -16.34 25.48 13.05
C ILE A 111 -16.38 24.12 13.77
N LEU A 112 -15.40 23.84 14.62
CA LEU A 112 -15.37 22.65 15.45
C LEU A 112 -16.16 22.86 16.74
N LYS A 113 -17.07 21.94 17.04
CA LYS A 113 -17.83 21.95 18.30
C LYS A 113 -16.92 21.64 19.49
N GLU A 114 -17.25 22.17 20.67
CA GLU A 114 -16.57 21.78 21.92
C GLU A 114 -16.64 20.26 22.12
N GLY A 115 -15.49 19.66 22.43
CA GLY A 115 -15.34 18.20 22.62
C GLY A 115 -14.72 17.45 21.43
N VAL A 116 -14.49 18.10 20.29
CA VAL A 116 -13.66 17.49 19.22
C VAL A 116 -12.21 17.53 19.68
N SER A 117 -11.61 16.36 19.90
CA SER A 117 -10.17 16.21 20.15
C SER A 117 -9.44 16.13 18.80
N PRO A 118 -8.19 16.63 18.69
CA PRO A 118 -7.32 16.33 17.56
C PRO A 118 -6.92 14.85 17.63
N CYS A 119 -7.86 13.97 17.32
CA CYS A 119 -7.57 12.59 17.02
C CYS A 119 -6.81 12.62 15.69
N VAL A 120 -5.52 12.30 15.72
CA VAL A 120 -4.80 11.85 14.53
C VAL A 120 -5.52 10.57 14.13
N CYS A 121 -6.44 10.66 13.17
CA CYS A 121 -7.04 9.48 12.56
C CYS A 121 -5.95 8.75 11.77
N LEU A 122 -5.13 7.99 12.50
CA LEU A 122 -4.10 7.07 12.00
C LEU A 122 -4.66 6.07 10.96
N ASN A 123 -5.98 5.95 10.90
CA ASN A 123 -6.71 5.09 9.97
C ASN A 123 -6.71 5.58 8.52
N ALA A 124 -6.47 6.87 8.24
CA ALA A 124 -6.35 7.35 6.84
C ALA A 124 -5.05 6.87 6.18
N VAL A 125 -3.94 6.82 6.96
CA VAL A 125 -2.64 6.33 6.50
C VAL A 125 -2.62 4.80 6.40
N ARG A 126 -3.44 4.13 7.22
CA ARG A 126 -3.49 2.65 7.33
C ARG A 126 -3.98 1.92 6.07
N LEU A 127 -4.45 2.63 5.05
CA LEU A 127 -5.01 2.06 3.82
C LEU A 127 -4.37 2.62 2.53
N SER A 128 -3.35 3.47 2.63
CA SER A 128 -2.82 4.21 1.48
C SER A 128 -1.35 3.89 1.24
N THR A 129 -1.06 3.38 0.04
CA THR A 129 0.33 3.23 -0.45
C THR A 129 1.04 4.59 -0.48
N PRO A 130 2.39 4.67 -0.47
CA PRO A 130 3.12 5.93 -0.56
C PRO A 130 2.69 6.81 -1.75
N ASN A 131 2.32 6.20 -2.88
CA ASN A 131 1.78 6.91 -4.04
C ASN A 131 0.35 7.43 -3.82
N THR A 132 -0.47 6.74 -3.02
CA THR A 132 -1.81 7.19 -2.62
C THR A 132 -1.71 8.36 -1.64
N ILE A 133 -0.74 8.35 -0.72
CA ILE A 133 -0.45 9.49 0.17
C ILE A 133 -0.01 10.70 -0.65
N LYS A 134 0.91 10.50 -1.60
CA LYS A 134 1.36 11.56 -2.53
C LYS A 134 0.24 12.09 -3.42
N ALA A 135 -0.68 11.23 -3.85
CA ALA A 135 -1.86 11.63 -4.62
C ALA A 135 -2.88 12.38 -3.75
N LEU A 136 -3.19 11.91 -2.53
CA LEU A 136 -4.08 12.59 -1.57
C LEU A 136 -3.59 13.98 -1.19
N LEU A 137 -2.27 14.14 -1.00
CA LEU A 137 -1.64 15.44 -0.77
C LEU A 137 -1.74 16.37 -1.99
N ASN A 138 -1.81 15.82 -3.21
CA ASN A 138 -1.87 16.58 -4.47
C ASN A 138 -3.30 16.77 -5.02
N SER A 139 -4.28 15.96 -4.62
CA SER A 139 -5.60 15.86 -5.29
C SER A 139 -6.76 16.40 -4.44
N SER A 140 -6.63 17.61 -3.91
CA SER A 140 -7.70 18.44 -3.31
C SER A 140 -8.19 18.09 -1.90
N LEU A 141 -7.49 18.66 -0.91
CA LEU A 141 -8.14 19.56 0.06
C LEU A 141 -7.33 20.85 0.30
N PHE A 142 -6.52 21.23 -0.69
CA PHE A 142 -5.86 22.54 -0.75
C PHE A 142 -6.22 23.28 -2.04
N PRO A 143 -7.46 23.76 -2.19
CA PRO A 143 -7.68 25.00 -2.89
C PRO A 143 -7.73 26.15 -1.88
N LEU A 144 -6.76 27.06 -2.07
CA LEU A 144 -6.94 28.51 -2.08
C LEU A 144 -6.93 29.30 -0.76
N VAL A 145 -6.00 30.28 -0.79
CA VAL A 145 -6.02 31.63 -0.21
C VAL A 145 -5.49 31.76 1.21
#